data_AF-A0A225UCB9-F1
#
_entry.id   AF-A0A225UCB9-F1
#
_cell.length_a   1.000
_cell.length_b   1.000
_cell.length_c   1.000
_cell.angle_alpha   90.00
_cell.angle_beta   90.00
_cell.angle_gamma   90.00
#
_symmetry.space_group_name_H-M   'P 1'
#
loop_
_entity.id
_entity.type
_entity.pdbx_description
1 polymer ?
#
loop_
_entity_poly.entity_id
_entity_poly.type
_entity_poly.pdbx_seq_one_letter_code
_entity_poly.pdbx_strand_id
1 'polypeptide(L)'
;APDDVVAASPLSTGTNSTVDPKKVKEHVERFGSNGQVLRFINTTHENVTAGDVQNLLSDLDPYLGTLHSWLSTGIAKDPSLPEYDHFKYWTNPLEAPLPKAPSLKVFCFYGVGKPVERGYTYGENPPSEDNVHVNGKRVAPYVFNTDVNDLPYVKDGLRYSDGDGTVPLVSLGLMCASGWRNEKFNPGGVDVRVREYRHNPVSMLYDPRGGPPTADHVDIMGNHALIRDVLLVAARAYDRVPENITSNIMEIAERVGEL
;
A
#
# COMPACT_ATOMS: atom_id res chain seq x y z
N ALA A 1 3.93 -9.55 -8.77
CA ALA A 1 4.52 -9.82 -10.09
C ALA A 1 4.49 -8.58 -10.99
N PRO A 2 3.36 -7.87 -11.22
CA PRO A 2 3.39 -6.59 -11.94
C PRO A 2 3.92 -5.42 -11.08
N ASP A 3 3.56 -5.40 -9.80
CA ASP A 3 3.90 -4.34 -8.83
C ASP A 3 5.41 -4.36 -8.49
N ASP A 4 6.01 -5.54 -8.57
CA ASP A 4 7.44 -5.76 -8.38
C ASP A 4 8.23 -5.18 -9.57
N VAL A 5 7.67 -5.22 -10.78
CA VAL A 5 8.31 -4.71 -12.01
C VAL A 5 8.35 -3.18 -12.03
N VAL A 6 7.37 -2.48 -11.45
CA VAL A 6 7.37 -1.01 -11.39
C VAL A 6 8.27 -0.50 -10.25
N ALA A 7 8.30 -1.21 -9.11
CA ALA A 7 9.25 -0.97 -8.02
C ALA A 7 10.71 -1.01 -8.47
N ALA A 8 11.00 -1.83 -9.48
CA ALA A 8 12.32 -2.00 -10.05
C ALA A 8 12.91 -0.75 -10.71
N SER A 9 12.05 0.14 -11.22
CA SER A 9 12.46 1.17 -12.18
C SER A 9 13.43 2.21 -11.58
N PRO A 10 13.26 2.68 -10.32
CA PRO A 10 14.14 3.71 -9.74
C PRO A 10 15.24 3.19 -8.84
N LEU A 11 15.23 1.90 -8.49
CA LEU A 11 16.35 1.25 -7.80
C LEU A 11 17.41 0.74 -8.78
N SER A 12 17.07 0.64 -10.06
CA SER A 12 18.04 0.50 -11.13
C SER A 12 18.65 1.86 -11.48
N THR A 13 19.97 1.93 -11.55
CA THR A 13 20.67 3.06 -12.15
C THR A 13 20.25 3.22 -13.62
N GLY A 14 19.36 4.18 -13.92
CA GLY A 14 19.22 4.85 -15.22
C GLY A 14 18.47 4.08 -16.32
N THR A 15 17.35 4.66 -16.79
CA THR A 15 16.74 4.63 -18.15
C THR A 15 16.56 3.29 -18.91
N ASN A 16 17.08 2.16 -18.46
CA ASN A 16 17.13 0.86 -19.14
C ASN A 16 16.73 -0.31 -18.23
N SER A 17 15.83 -0.09 -17.27
CA SER A 17 15.33 -1.16 -16.40
C SER A 17 14.39 -2.11 -17.15
N THR A 18 14.93 -3.00 -17.97
CA THR A 18 14.17 -4.18 -18.43
C THR A 18 14.26 -5.25 -17.35
N VAL A 19 13.21 -5.34 -16.54
CA VAL A 19 13.03 -6.45 -15.61
C VAL A 19 12.83 -7.73 -16.42
N ASP A 20 13.75 -8.69 -16.30
CA ASP A 20 13.61 -10.01 -16.95
C ASP A 20 12.40 -10.74 -16.33
N PRO A 21 11.34 -11.04 -17.11
CA PRO A 21 10.15 -11.73 -16.60
C PRO A 21 10.45 -13.08 -15.93
N LYS A 22 11.55 -13.75 -16.29
CA LYS A 22 11.97 -15.01 -15.64
C LYS A 22 12.43 -14.78 -14.20
N LYS A 23 13.10 -13.65 -13.93
CA LYS A 23 13.54 -13.25 -12.59
C LYS A 23 12.38 -12.85 -11.69
N VAL A 24 11.27 -12.35 -12.25
CA VAL A 24 10.04 -12.07 -11.48
C VAL A 24 9.49 -13.36 -10.86
N LYS A 25 9.50 -14.46 -11.60
CA LYS A 25 9.02 -15.75 -11.09
C LYS A 25 9.92 -16.29 -9.98
N GLU A 26 11.24 -16.28 -10.20
CA GLU A 26 12.24 -16.69 -9.19
C GLU A 26 12.16 -15.82 -7.93
N HIS A 27 11.96 -14.50 -8.09
CA HIS A 27 11.74 -13.57 -6.98
C HIS A 27 10.49 -13.93 -6.17
N VAL A 28 9.34 -14.13 -6.84
CA VAL A 28 8.08 -14.47 -6.17
C VAL A 28 8.19 -15.83 -5.46
N GLU A 29 8.88 -16.81 -6.03
CA GLU A 29 9.14 -18.09 -5.39
C GLU A 29 10.02 -17.94 -4.13
N ARG A 30 11.03 -17.07 -4.17
CA ARG A 30 12.00 -16.91 -3.07
C ARG A 30 11.53 -15.97 -1.95
N PHE A 31 10.78 -14.94 -2.29
CA PHE A 31 10.36 -13.87 -1.37
C PHE A 31 8.85 -13.83 -1.13
N GLY A 32 8.07 -14.70 -1.77
CA GLY A 32 6.61 -14.72 -1.68
C GLY A 32 5.95 -13.58 -2.46
N SER A 33 4.61 -13.59 -2.46
CA SER A 33 3.82 -12.49 -3.03
C SER A 33 3.79 -11.26 -2.10
N ASN A 34 3.27 -10.14 -2.59
CA ASN A 34 3.16 -8.85 -1.89
C ASN A 34 2.20 -8.83 -0.67
N GLY A 35 1.84 -9.99 -0.11
CA GLY A 35 1.01 -10.09 1.10
C GLY A 35 1.79 -10.03 2.41
N GLN A 36 3.10 -10.34 2.38
CA GLN A 36 3.97 -10.33 3.57
C GLN A 36 4.50 -8.92 3.83
N VAL A 37 4.40 -8.46 5.09
CA VAL A 37 4.90 -7.15 5.52
C VAL A 37 6.18 -7.30 6.33
N LEU A 38 6.28 -8.31 7.20
CA LEU A 38 7.53 -8.65 7.89
C LEU A 38 7.97 -10.05 7.48
N ARG A 39 9.22 -10.16 7.04
CA ARG A 39 9.86 -11.43 6.70
C ARG A 39 10.97 -11.70 7.71
N PHE A 40 10.89 -12.84 8.39
CA PHE A 40 11.90 -13.26 9.35
C PHE A 40 12.83 -14.28 8.69
N ILE A 41 14.12 -14.00 8.70
CA ILE A 41 15.13 -14.93 8.15
C ILE A 41 15.48 -16.01 9.18
N ASN A 42 16.01 -17.14 8.71
CA ASN A 42 16.49 -18.24 9.56
C ASN A 42 15.45 -18.81 10.54
N THR A 43 14.16 -18.72 10.21
CA THR A 43 13.04 -19.26 11.01
C THR A 43 12.99 -18.73 12.45
N THR A 44 13.51 -17.52 12.70
CA THR A 44 13.48 -16.89 14.03
C THR A 44 12.06 -16.56 14.48
N HIS A 45 11.16 -16.37 13.51
CA HIS A 45 9.72 -16.20 13.69
C HIS A 45 9.02 -16.54 12.36
N GLU A 46 7.70 -16.77 12.38
CA GLU A 46 6.92 -16.89 11.15
C GLU A 46 6.79 -15.52 10.44
N ASN A 47 6.69 -15.53 9.11
CA ASN A 47 6.45 -14.29 8.38
C ASN A 47 5.08 -13.71 8.73
N VAL A 48 5.00 -12.38 8.79
CA VAL A 48 3.83 -11.67 9.30
C VAL A 48 3.19 -10.89 8.16
N THR A 49 1.88 -11.12 7.95
CA THR A 49 1.07 -10.32 7.02
C THR A 49 0.60 -9.03 7.68
N ALA A 50 0.04 -8.09 6.92
CA ALA A 50 -0.52 -6.86 7.48
C ALA A 50 -1.56 -7.11 8.58
N GLY A 51 -2.36 -8.18 8.48
CA GLY A 51 -3.34 -8.54 9.50
C GLY A 51 -2.71 -9.14 10.76
N ASP A 52 -1.62 -9.89 10.59
CA ASP A 52 -0.94 -10.55 11.70
C ASP A 52 -0.03 -9.60 12.49
N VAL A 53 0.30 -8.43 11.94
CA VAL A 53 1.13 -7.41 12.63
C VAL A 53 0.53 -7.06 13.98
N GLN A 54 -0.80 -6.93 14.05
CA GLN A 54 -1.44 -6.61 15.32
C GLN A 54 -1.21 -7.72 16.36
N ASN A 55 -1.29 -9.00 15.97
CA ASN A 55 -1.02 -10.13 16.87
C ASN A 55 0.41 -10.07 17.39
N LEU A 56 1.38 -9.84 16.49
CA LEU A 56 2.78 -9.69 16.86
C LEU A 56 2.97 -8.53 17.87
N LEU A 57 2.34 -7.38 17.64
CA LEU A 57 2.44 -6.25 18.56
C LEU A 57 1.87 -6.57 19.94
N SER A 58 0.74 -7.28 20.01
CA SER A 58 0.16 -7.75 21.28
C SER A 58 1.09 -8.70 22.04
N ASP A 59 1.79 -9.59 21.32
CA ASP A 59 2.70 -10.55 21.93
C ASP A 59 3.97 -9.89 22.49
N LEU A 60 4.40 -8.79 21.84
CA LEU A 60 5.51 -7.96 22.28
C LEU A 60 5.14 -7.12 23.52
N ASP A 61 3.98 -6.47 23.50
CA ASP A 61 3.50 -5.65 24.61
C ASP A 61 1.96 -5.72 24.76
N PRO A 62 1.43 -6.15 25.92
CA PRO A 62 -0.01 -6.19 26.17
C PRO A 62 -0.74 -4.85 25.94
N TYR A 63 -0.08 -3.70 26.13
CA TYR A 63 -0.68 -2.39 25.87
C TYR A 63 -0.95 -2.16 24.39
N LEU A 64 -0.10 -2.71 23.51
CA LEU A 64 -0.31 -2.63 22.06
C LEU A 64 -1.48 -3.52 21.61
N GLY A 65 -1.89 -4.49 22.43
CA GLY A 65 -3.10 -5.27 22.21
C GLY A 65 -4.38 -4.45 22.18
N THR A 66 -4.38 -3.24 22.75
CA THR A 66 -5.52 -2.32 22.63
C THR A 66 -5.82 -1.92 21.18
N LEU A 67 -4.82 -1.94 20.29
CA LEU A 67 -5.01 -1.64 18.87
C LEU A 67 -6.00 -2.59 18.18
N HIS A 68 -6.04 -3.87 18.59
CA HIS A 68 -7.03 -4.85 18.09
C HIS A 68 -8.47 -4.45 18.37
N SER A 69 -8.70 -3.68 19.44
CA SER A 69 -10.04 -3.23 19.80
C SER A 69 -10.52 -2.07 18.94
N TRP A 70 -9.59 -1.33 18.30
CA TRP A 70 -9.87 -0.09 17.57
C TRP A 70 -9.77 -0.24 16.06
N LEU A 71 -8.98 -1.20 15.58
CA LEU A 71 -8.70 -1.39 14.16
C LEU A 71 -9.06 -2.80 13.73
N SER A 72 -9.56 -2.91 12.51
CA SER A 72 -9.79 -4.19 11.85
C SER A 72 -8.93 -4.32 10.59
N THR A 73 -8.54 -5.56 10.29
CA THR A 73 -7.72 -5.91 9.12
C THR A 73 -8.38 -7.02 8.28
N GLY A 74 -9.66 -7.29 8.55
CA GLY A 74 -10.43 -8.33 7.91
C GLY A 74 -10.97 -7.92 6.55
N ILE A 75 -11.68 -8.87 5.92
CA ILE A 75 -12.47 -8.65 4.72
C ILE A 75 -13.86 -9.20 5.02
N ALA A 76 -14.87 -8.33 4.99
CA ALA A 76 -16.24 -8.74 5.24
C ALA A 76 -16.71 -9.65 4.11
N LYS A 77 -17.33 -10.78 4.45
CA LYS A 77 -18.09 -11.59 3.47
C LYS A 77 -19.37 -10.89 3.07
N ASP A 78 -20.06 -10.30 4.05
CA ASP A 78 -21.25 -9.48 3.87
C ASP A 78 -21.14 -8.23 4.76
N PRO A 79 -20.69 -7.09 4.20
CA PRO A 79 -20.51 -5.85 4.95
C PRO A 79 -21.84 -5.18 5.35
N SER A 80 -23.00 -5.76 4.98
CA SER A 80 -24.31 -5.24 5.37
C SER A 80 -24.78 -5.71 6.75
N LEU A 81 -24.06 -6.67 7.35
CA LEU A 81 -24.42 -7.21 8.66
C LEU A 81 -24.28 -6.14 9.77
N PRO A 82 -25.17 -6.15 10.79
CA PRO A 82 -25.15 -5.15 11.87
C PRO A 82 -23.85 -5.08 12.66
N GLU A 83 -23.04 -6.15 12.66
CA GLU A 83 -21.73 -6.17 13.31
C GLU A 83 -20.78 -5.10 12.76
N TYR A 84 -20.87 -4.78 11.46
CA TYR A 84 -20.01 -3.81 10.79
C TYR A 84 -20.39 -2.34 11.09
N ASP A 85 -21.50 -2.10 11.80
CA ASP A 85 -21.85 -0.77 12.33
C ASP A 85 -21.03 -0.40 13.58
N HIS A 86 -20.18 -1.30 14.06
CA HIS A 86 -19.25 -1.01 15.16
C HIS A 86 -18.06 -0.16 14.70
N PHE A 87 -17.70 0.87 15.49
CA PHE A 87 -16.67 1.87 15.14
C PHE A 87 -15.32 1.29 14.71
N LYS A 88 -14.95 0.12 15.22
CA LYS A 88 -13.69 -0.57 14.87
C LYS A 88 -13.55 -0.89 13.37
N TYR A 89 -14.68 -1.01 12.65
CA TYR A 89 -14.71 -1.36 11.23
C TYR A 89 -14.73 -0.15 10.29
N TRP A 90 -15.11 1.03 10.78
CA TRP A 90 -15.40 2.20 9.93
C TRP A 90 -14.20 2.72 9.15
N THR A 91 -12.99 2.42 9.62
CA THR A 91 -11.75 2.80 8.93
C THR A 91 -11.29 1.76 7.91
N ASN A 92 -11.87 0.55 7.92
CA ASN A 92 -11.53 -0.51 6.99
C ASN A 92 -12.54 -0.53 5.82
N PRO A 93 -12.15 -0.06 4.62
CA PRO A 93 -13.05 -0.05 3.47
C PRO A 93 -13.41 -1.45 2.95
N LEU A 94 -12.72 -2.50 3.42
CA LEU A 94 -13.04 -3.91 3.13
C LEU A 94 -14.08 -4.50 4.08
N GLU A 95 -14.55 -3.72 5.06
CA GLU A 95 -15.57 -4.12 6.03
C GLU A 95 -16.69 -3.09 6.18
N ALA A 96 -16.45 -1.81 5.83
CA ALA A 96 -17.44 -0.75 5.79
C ALA A 96 -17.81 -0.37 4.33
N PRO A 97 -19.07 -0.54 3.90
CA PRO A 97 -19.49 -0.22 2.54
C PRO A 97 -19.72 1.29 2.36
N LEU A 98 -19.72 1.76 1.11
CA LEU A 98 -20.17 3.11 0.78
C LEU A 98 -21.64 3.32 1.16
N PRO A 99 -22.04 4.55 1.53
CA PRO A 99 -23.42 4.84 1.90
C PRO A 99 -24.37 4.69 0.72
N LYS A 100 -25.65 4.44 1.01
CA LYS A 100 -26.75 4.47 0.03
C LYS A 100 -27.08 5.93 -0.35
N ALA A 101 -26.18 6.57 -1.08
CA ALA A 101 -26.26 7.98 -1.47
C ALA A 101 -26.09 8.14 -3.00
N PRO A 102 -27.14 7.97 -3.81
CA PRO A 102 -27.02 7.95 -5.29
C PRO A 102 -26.50 9.26 -5.92
N SER A 103 -26.60 10.38 -5.21
CA SER A 103 -26.06 11.68 -5.66
C SER A 103 -24.58 11.86 -5.32
N LEU A 104 -24.00 11.00 -4.49
CA LEU A 104 -22.58 11.02 -4.15
C LEU A 104 -21.76 10.64 -5.39
N LYS A 105 -20.59 11.27 -5.52
CA LYS A 105 -19.55 10.91 -6.47
C LYS A 105 -18.24 10.80 -5.73
N VAL A 106 -17.47 9.76 -6.02
CA VAL A 106 -16.16 9.53 -5.41
C VAL A 106 -15.10 9.63 -6.50
N PHE A 107 -14.15 10.53 -6.28
CA PHE A 107 -13.00 10.71 -7.16
C PHE A 107 -11.75 10.27 -6.40
N CYS A 108 -11.11 9.21 -6.87
CA CYS A 108 -9.89 8.69 -6.27
C CYS A 108 -8.69 9.26 -6.99
N PHE A 109 -8.08 10.28 -6.38
CA PHE A 109 -6.90 10.97 -6.89
C PHE A 109 -5.66 10.46 -6.17
N TYR A 110 -4.72 9.86 -6.89
CA TYR A 110 -3.50 9.35 -6.27
C TYR A 110 -2.31 9.32 -7.24
N GLY A 111 -1.11 9.37 -6.66
CA GLY A 111 0.15 9.27 -7.37
C GLY A 111 0.52 7.83 -7.71
N VAL A 112 1.20 7.62 -8.82
CA VAL A 112 1.69 6.29 -9.26
C VAL A 112 3.08 6.38 -9.87
N GLY A 113 3.78 5.26 -9.93
CA GLY A 113 5.08 5.15 -10.58
C GLY A 113 6.25 5.57 -9.70
N LYS A 114 6.05 5.78 -8.39
CA LYS A 114 7.10 6.01 -7.40
C LYS A 114 7.23 4.78 -6.47
N PRO A 115 8.42 4.16 -6.35
CA PRO A 115 8.64 3.02 -5.49
C PRO A 115 8.35 3.37 -4.04
N VAL A 116 7.78 2.40 -3.36
CA VAL A 116 7.39 2.53 -1.96
C VAL A 116 7.72 1.24 -1.23
N GLU A 117 8.08 1.38 0.04
CA GLU A 117 8.33 0.26 0.93
C GLU A 117 7.04 -0.52 1.15
N ARG A 118 7.09 -1.82 0.89
CA ARG A 118 5.97 -2.77 0.97
C ARG A 118 6.17 -3.81 2.07
N GLY A 119 7.43 -4.09 2.42
CA GLY A 119 7.77 -5.03 3.47
C GLY A 119 9.23 -4.94 3.90
N TYR A 120 9.52 -5.56 5.04
CA TYR A 120 10.76 -5.40 5.78
C TYR A 120 11.31 -6.76 6.19
N THR A 121 12.63 -6.93 6.09
CA THR A 121 13.30 -8.15 6.50
C THR A 121 13.90 -7.99 7.89
N TYR A 122 13.61 -8.93 8.78
CA TYR A 122 14.08 -8.97 10.16
C TYR A 122 14.87 -10.26 10.42
N GLY A 123 15.86 -10.16 11.29
CA GLY A 123 16.59 -11.30 11.86
C GLY A 123 16.50 -11.32 13.37
N GLU A 124 16.99 -12.39 14.00
CA GLU A 124 17.16 -12.43 15.45
C GLU A 124 18.14 -11.35 15.90
N ASN A 125 17.81 -10.67 17.00
CA ASN A 125 18.76 -9.83 17.71
C ASN A 125 19.68 -10.72 18.57
N PRO A 126 21.01 -10.73 18.33
CA PRO A 126 21.92 -11.52 19.14
C PRO A 126 21.75 -11.19 20.64
N PRO A 127 21.76 -12.18 21.55
CA PRO A 127 21.65 -11.93 22.99
C PRO A 127 22.72 -10.96 23.54
N SER A 128 23.87 -10.87 22.89
CA SER A 128 24.93 -9.91 23.23
C SER A 128 24.56 -8.46 22.95
N GLU A 129 23.63 -8.23 22.02
CA GLU A 129 23.18 -6.90 21.59
C GLU A 129 21.85 -6.51 22.26
N ASP A 130 21.00 -7.47 22.65
CA ASP A 130 19.79 -7.24 23.44
C ASP A 130 19.98 -7.52 24.94
N ASN A 131 20.68 -6.61 25.62
CA ASN A 131 20.97 -6.74 27.05
C ASN A 131 19.80 -6.33 27.96
N VAL A 132 18.70 -5.82 27.40
CA VAL A 132 17.57 -5.28 28.18
C VAL A 132 16.45 -6.30 28.24
N HIS A 133 16.03 -6.64 29.46
CA HIS A 133 14.94 -7.58 29.70
C HIS A 133 13.87 -6.92 30.57
N VAL A 134 12.60 -7.09 30.18
CA VAL A 134 11.44 -6.69 30.97
C VAL A 134 10.61 -7.94 31.21
N ASN A 135 10.33 -8.25 32.49
CA ASN A 135 9.57 -9.45 32.89
C ASN A 135 10.15 -10.77 32.32
N GLY A 136 11.47 -10.85 32.19
CA GLY A 136 12.16 -12.03 31.65
C GLY A 136 12.07 -12.19 30.13
N LYS A 137 11.52 -11.22 29.41
CA LYS A 137 11.50 -11.18 27.94
C LYS A 137 12.50 -10.13 27.42
N ARG A 138 13.17 -10.48 26.32
CA ARG A 138 13.99 -9.57 25.52
C ARG A 138 13.15 -8.40 25.01
N VAL A 139 13.65 -7.17 25.10
CA VAL A 139 12.91 -5.96 24.67
C VAL A 139 12.91 -5.82 23.16
N ALA A 140 13.99 -6.22 22.48
CA ALA A 140 14.11 -6.13 21.03
C ALA A 140 14.58 -7.48 20.48
N PRO A 141 13.75 -8.54 20.53
CA PRO A 141 14.17 -9.88 20.11
C PRO A 141 14.50 -10.00 18.62
N TYR A 142 14.11 -9.01 17.82
CA TYR A 142 14.35 -8.96 16.38
C TYR A 142 14.93 -7.61 15.98
N VAL A 143 15.85 -7.62 15.01
CA VAL A 143 16.45 -6.42 14.43
C VAL A 143 16.24 -6.41 12.93
N PHE A 144 16.12 -5.21 12.37
CA PHE A 144 16.04 -5.01 10.93
C PHE A 144 17.33 -5.53 10.28
N ASN A 145 17.20 -6.38 9.26
CA ASN A 145 18.34 -6.99 8.59
C ASN A 145 18.59 -6.32 7.24
N THR A 146 19.69 -5.57 7.16
CA THR A 146 20.12 -4.84 5.96
C THR A 146 20.97 -5.67 4.99
N ASP A 147 21.35 -6.89 5.35
CA ASP A 147 22.23 -7.71 4.52
C ASP A 147 21.48 -8.38 3.35
N VAL A 148 20.15 -8.41 3.41
CA VAL A 148 19.30 -9.04 2.40
C VAL A 148 19.11 -8.11 1.20
N ASN A 149 19.66 -8.53 0.06
CA ASN A 149 19.52 -7.82 -1.21
C ASN A 149 19.04 -8.77 -2.32
N ASP A 150 18.06 -8.31 -3.10
CA ASP A 150 17.54 -8.95 -4.31
C ASP A 150 17.07 -7.86 -5.26
N LEU A 151 18.05 -7.10 -5.78
CA LEU A 151 17.76 -5.96 -6.63
C LEU A 151 17.05 -6.40 -7.91
N PRO A 152 16.06 -5.62 -8.36
CA PRO A 152 15.68 -4.30 -7.85
C PRO A 152 14.48 -4.32 -6.89
N TYR A 153 14.06 -5.49 -6.40
CA TYR A 153 12.85 -5.67 -5.60
C TYR A 153 13.11 -5.53 -4.10
N VAL A 154 14.27 -5.98 -3.64
CA VAL A 154 14.71 -5.87 -2.26
C VAL A 154 16.06 -5.18 -2.21
N LYS A 155 16.15 -4.09 -1.46
CA LYS A 155 17.39 -3.38 -1.18
C LYS A 155 17.53 -3.18 0.31
N ASP A 156 18.66 -3.58 0.87
CA ASP A 156 18.99 -3.41 2.29
C ASP A 156 17.86 -3.94 3.21
N GLY A 157 17.27 -5.09 2.87
CA GLY A 157 16.16 -5.70 3.61
C GLY A 157 14.77 -5.12 3.34
N LEU A 158 14.67 -3.99 2.63
CA LEU A 158 13.42 -3.33 2.26
C LEU A 158 12.90 -3.89 0.94
N ARG A 159 11.67 -4.41 0.94
CA ARG A 159 10.95 -4.81 -0.27
C ARG A 159 10.15 -3.62 -0.80
N TYR A 160 10.22 -3.39 -2.11
CA TYR A 160 9.53 -2.28 -2.76
C TYR A 160 8.37 -2.75 -3.65
N SER A 161 7.35 -1.91 -3.80
CA SER A 161 6.26 -2.02 -4.79
C SER A 161 6.04 -0.69 -5.51
N ASP A 162 5.12 -0.64 -6.47
CA ASP A 162 4.60 0.64 -7.00
C ASP A 162 3.76 1.39 -5.96
N GLY A 163 3.69 2.72 -6.09
CA GLY A 163 2.89 3.62 -5.26
C GLY A 163 3.24 5.09 -5.49
N ASP A 164 3.08 5.88 -4.42
CA ASP A 164 3.38 7.32 -4.40
C ASP A 164 4.62 7.66 -3.57
N GLY A 165 5.43 6.67 -3.20
CA GLY A 165 6.59 6.83 -2.33
C GLY A 165 6.32 6.65 -0.84
N THR A 166 5.05 6.62 -0.40
CA THR A 166 4.66 6.35 1.00
C THR A 166 3.59 5.27 1.11
N VAL A 167 2.61 5.29 0.22
CA VAL A 167 1.47 4.37 0.20
C VAL A 167 1.56 3.45 -1.03
N PRO A 168 1.45 2.12 -0.86
CA PRO A 168 1.49 1.18 -1.97
C PRO A 168 0.26 1.30 -2.86
N LEU A 169 0.44 1.08 -4.17
CA LEU A 169 -0.60 1.19 -5.19
C LEU A 169 -1.85 0.37 -4.86
N VAL A 170 -1.67 -0.83 -4.28
CA VAL A 170 -2.79 -1.66 -3.82
C VAL A 170 -3.64 -0.95 -2.76
N SER A 171 -3.01 -0.19 -1.85
CA SER A 171 -3.75 0.59 -0.84
C SER A 171 -4.35 1.87 -1.43
N LEU A 172 -3.71 2.48 -2.43
CA LEU A 172 -4.20 3.70 -3.08
C LEU A 172 -5.44 3.44 -3.95
N GLY A 173 -5.43 2.36 -4.72
CA GLY A 173 -6.35 2.20 -5.85
C GLY A 173 -7.31 1.01 -5.78
N LEU A 174 -7.06 -0.02 -4.95
CA LEU A 174 -7.80 -1.30 -5.06
C LEU A 174 -9.31 -1.11 -4.88
N MET A 175 -9.72 -0.34 -3.87
CA MET A 175 -11.13 -0.08 -3.63
C MET A 175 -11.76 0.73 -4.76
N CYS A 176 -11.06 1.73 -5.30
CA CYS A 176 -11.61 2.57 -6.36
C CYS A 176 -11.66 1.87 -7.72
N ALA A 177 -10.70 0.97 -7.97
CA ALA A 177 -10.59 0.21 -9.20
C ALA A 177 -11.53 -1.00 -9.24
N SER A 178 -11.83 -1.61 -8.08
CA SER A 178 -12.64 -2.83 -8.00
C SER A 178 -13.65 -2.82 -6.86
N GLY A 179 -13.21 -2.67 -5.60
CA GLY A 179 -14.09 -2.83 -4.43
C GLY A 179 -15.36 -1.99 -4.49
N TRP A 180 -15.26 -0.66 -4.58
CA TRP A 180 -16.41 0.24 -4.67
C TRP A 180 -17.10 0.27 -6.04
N ARG A 181 -16.72 -0.60 -6.99
CA ARG A 181 -17.47 -0.81 -8.24
C ARG A 181 -18.44 -1.98 -8.16
N ASN A 182 -18.35 -2.79 -7.10
CA ASN A 182 -19.26 -3.89 -6.85
C ASN A 182 -20.44 -3.48 -5.94
N GLU A 183 -21.55 -4.20 -5.99
CA GLU A 183 -22.71 -3.91 -5.13
C GLU A 183 -22.42 -4.16 -3.64
N LYS A 184 -21.53 -5.12 -3.35
CA LYS A 184 -21.16 -5.53 -1.99
C LYS A 184 -20.62 -4.37 -1.16
N PHE A 185 -19.68 -3.59 -1.70
CA PHE A 185 -19.10 -2.42 -1.03
C PHE A 185 -19.65 -1.09 -1.54
N ASN A 186 -20.51 -1.08 -2.55
CA ASN A 186 -21.20 0.11 -3.04
C ASN A 186 -22.70 -0.14 -3.29
N PRO A 187 -23.48 -0.37 -2.22
CA PRO A 187 -24.92 -0.63 -2.33
C PRO A 187 -25.72 0.59 -2.82
N GLY A 188 -25.11 1.78 -2.83
CA GLY A 188 -25.72 3.01 -3.33
C GLY A 188 -25.53 3.26 -4.82
N GLY A 189 -24.73 2.45 -5.51
CA GLY A 189 -24.37 2.69 -6.92
C GLY A 189 -23.66 4.02 -7.14
N VAL A 190 -22.84 4.45 -6.16
CA VAL A 190 -22.05 5.69 -6.21
C VAL A 190 -21.13 5.66 -7.43
N ASP A 191 -21.07 6.78 -8.17
CA ASP A 191 -20.15 6.97 -9.31
C ASP A 191 -18.71 7.12 -8.78
N VAL A 192 -17.88 6.09 -8.98
CA VAL A 192 -16.47 6.05 -8.56
C VAL A 192 -15.56 6.18 -9.77
N ARG A 193 -14.66 7.17 -9.75
CA ARG A 193 -13.71 7.41 -10.84
C ARG A 193 -12.28 7.45 -10.34
N VAL A 194 -11.40 6.79 -11.06
CA VAL A 194 -9.96 6.80 -10.76
C VAL A 194 -9.25 7.85 -11.60
N ARG A 195 -8.38 8.64 -10.95
CA ARG A 195 -7.47 9.58 -11.61
C ARG A 195 -6.06 9.41 -11.09
N GLU A 196 -5.23 8.80 -11.91
CA GLU A 196 -3.82 8.58 -11.59
C GLU A 196 -2.94 9.70 -12.11
N TYR A 197 -1.98 10.10 -11.27
CA TYR A 197 -0.94 11.08 -11.60
C TYR A 197 0.41 10.39 -11.60
N ARG A 198 1.01 10.24 -12.78
CA ARG A 198 2.34 9.63 -12.90
C ARG A 198 3.39 10.55 -12.30
N HIS A 199 4.17 10.04 -11.35
CA HIS A 199 5.28 10.76 -10.74
C HIS A 199 6.35 11.06 -11.81
N ASN A 200 6.55 12.34 -12.12
CA ASN A 200 7.56 12.78 -13.08
C ASN A 200 8.19 14.12 -12.61
N PRO A 201 9.00 14.08 -11.54
CA PRO A 201 9.53 15.29 -10.94
C PRO A 201 10.61 15.93 -11.83
N VAL A 202 10.71 17.27 -11.78
CA VAL A 202 11.88 17.98 -12.28
C VAL A 202 13.07 17.78 -11.34
N SER A 203 14.28 18.08 -11.81
CA SER A 203 15.47 17.97 -10.96
C SER A 203 15.35 18.89 -9.73
N MET A 204 15.76 18.35 -8.58
CA MET A 204 15.73 19.00 -7.27
C MET A 204 16.50 20.34 -7.23
N LEU A 205 17.45 20.54 -8.16
CA LEU A 205 18.16 21.81 -8.33
C LEU A 205 17.26 22.94 -8.84
N TYR A 206 16.21 22.62 -9.61
CA TYR A 206 15.27 23.59 -10.16
C TYR A 206 14.04 23.76 -9.25
N ASP A 207 13.54 22.67 -8.68
CA ASP A 207 12.44 22.70 -7.73
C ASP A 207 12.63 21.61 -6.66
N PRO A 208 12.85 21.99 -5.39
CA PRO A 208 13.05 21.01 -4.31
C PRO A 208 11.81 20.15 -4.04
N ARG A 209 10.63 20.50 -4.56
CA ARG A 209 9.38 19.73 -4.46
C ARG A 209 9.07 18.92 -5.72
N GLY A 210 10.02 18.79 -6.65
CA GLY A 210 9.83 18.02 -7.88
C GLY A 210 8.94 18.70 -8.93
N GLY A 211 8.48 19.93 -8.69
CA GLY A 211 7.78 20.74 -9.69
C GLY A 211 6.41 20.22 -10.12
N PRO A 212 5.81 20.83 -11.16
CA PRO A 212 4.42 20.64 -11.55
C PRO A 212 3.91 19.20 -11.77
N PRO A 213 4.72 18.24 -12.25
CA PRO A 213 4.28 16.87 -12.51
C PRO A 213 4.72 15.87 -11.42
N THR A 214 5.23 16.34 -10.29
CA THR A 214 5.47 15.46 -9.13
C THR A 214 4.17 14.81 -8.66
N ALA A 215 4.24 13.54 -8.28
CA ALA A 215 3.14 12.81 -7.67
C ALA A 215 3.59 11.99 -6.47
N ASP A 216 4.62 12.48 -5.78
CA ASP A 216 5.01 11.96 -4.46
C ASP A 216 3.90 12.24 -3.44
N HIS A 217 3.76 11.39 -2.44
CA HIS A 217 2.72 11.42 -1.42
C HIS A 217 2.40 12.83 -0.88
N VAL A 218 3.44 13.61 -0.56
CA VAL A 218 3.28 14.99 -0.07
C VAL A 218 3.18 15.99 -1.21
N ASP A 219 4.09 15.91 -2.19
CA ASP A 219 4.22 16.93 -3.22
C ASP A 219 3.10 16.89 -4.28
N ILE A 220 2.31 15.80 -4.34
CA ILE A 220 1.15 15.68 -5.24
C ILE A 220 0.13 16.81 -5.01
N MET A 221 0.09 17.41 -3.82
CA MET A 221 -0.73 18.60 -3.54
C MET A 221 -0.33 19.83 -4.38
N GLY A 222 0.92 19.87 -4.85
CA GLY A 222 1.43 20.87 -5.79
C GLY A 222 1.28 20.48 -7.27
N ASN A 223 0.77 19.28 -7.57
CA ASN A 223 0.62 18.81 -8.94
C ASN A 223 -0.44 19.62 -9.69
N HIS A 224 -0.06 20.22 -10.81
CA HIS A 224 -0.96 21.10 -11.56
C HIS A 224 -2.20 20.37 -12.12
N ALA A 225 -2.05 19.12 -12.54
CA ALA A 225 -3.17 18.34 -13.05
C ALA A 225 -4.14 17.96 -11.92
N LEU A 226 -3.63 17.60 -10.73
CA LEU A 226 -4.46 17.34 -9.57
C LEU A 226 -5.23 18.58 -9.14
N ILE A 227 -4.54 19.72 -9.00
CA ILE A 227 -5.17 20.99 -8.63
C ILE A 227 -6.28 21.35 -9.63
N ARG A 228 -6.01 21.20 -10.94
CA ARG A 228 -7.02 21.43 -11.97
C ARG A 228 -8.23 20.52 -11.81
N ASP A 229 -8.01 19.22 -11.61
CA ASP A 229 -9.08 18.24 -11.52
C ASP A 229 -9.92 18.46 -10.23
N VAL A 230 -9.30 18.82 -9.11
CA VAL A 230 -10.00 19.27 -7.87
C VAL A 230 -10.85 20.52 -8.13
N LEU A 231 -10.31 21.52 -8.81
CA LEU A 231 -11.06 22.75 -9.14
C LEU A 231 -12.24 22.46 -10.07
N LEU A 232 -12.10 21.55 -11.04
CA LEU A 232 -13.18 21.13 -11.92
C LEU A 232 -14.29 20.40 -11.13
N VAL A 233 -13.94 19.53 -10.19
CA VAL A 233 -14.90 18.87 -9.31
C VAL A 233 -15.63 19.89 -8.43
N ALA A 234 -14.90 20.82 -7.80
CA ALA A 234 -15.49 21.89 -6.98
C ALA A 234 -16.44 22.80 -7.77
N ALA A 235 -16.12 23.07 -9.05
CA ALA A 235 -16.96 23.81 -9.98
C ALA A 235 -18.13 23.00 -10.56
N ARG A 236 -18.35 21.76 -10.09
CA ARG A 236 -19.35 20.81 -10.62
C ARG A 236 -19.18 20.47 -12.10
N ALA A 237 -17.98 20.65 -12.64
CA ALA A 237 -17.62 20.27 -14.00
C ALA A 237 -17.04 18.85 -14.05
N TYR A 238 -17.69 17.90 -13.36
CA TYR A 238 -17.21 16.52 -13.19
C TYR A 238 -16.99 15.77 -14.50
N ASP A 239 -17.74 16.10 -15.57
CA ASP A 239 -17.58 15.49 -16.90
C ASP A 239 -16.22 15.82 -17.54
N ARG A 240 -15.53 16.86 -17.05
CA ARG A 240 -14.19 17.25 -17.49
C ARG A 240 -13.07 16.54 -16.73
N VAL A 241 -13.42 15.67 -15.78
CA VAL A 241 -12.50 14.80 -15.04
C VAL A 241 -12.87 13.35 -15.39
N PRO A 242 -12.46 12.85 -16.57
CA PRO A 242 -12.74 11.47 -16.96
C PRO A 242 -11.95 10.49 -16.08
N GLU A 243 -12.13 9.19 -16.28
CA GLU A 243 -11.24 8.19 -15.71
C GLU A 243 -9.88 8.19 -16.42
N ASN A 244 -8.80 7.97 -15.68
CA ASN A 244 -7.47 7.70 -16.25
C ASN A 244 -6.69 6.77 -15.31
N ILE A 245 -6.48 5.54 -15.78
CA ILE A 245 -5.72 4.50 -15.12
C ILE A 245 -4.55 4.15 -16.04
N THR A 246 -3.33 4.26 -15.52
CA THR A 246 -2.06 4.04 -16.22
C THR A 246 -1.18 3.00 -15.52
N SER A 247 -1.47 2.69 -14.27
CA SER A 247 -0.81 1.68 -13.45
C SER A 247 -1.41 0.29 -13.70
N ASN A 248 -0.82 -0.72 -13.04
CA ASN A 248 -1.29 -2.11 -13.10
C ASN A 248 -2.41 -2.40 -12.08
N ILE A 249 -3.07 -1.38 -11.52
CA ILE A 249 -4.07 -1.57 -10.45
C ILE A 249 -5.23 -2.50 -10.82
N MET A 250 -5.64 -2.51 -12.10
CA MET A 250 -6.68 -3.43 -12.57
C MET A 250 -6.21 -4.89 -12.51
N GLU A 251 -4.98 -5.18 -12.93
CA GLU A 251 -4.37 -6.52 -12.83
C GLU A 251 -4.18 -6.94 -11.37
N ILE A 252 -3.81 -5.98 -10.49
CA ILE A 252 -3.72 -6.22 -9.05
C ILE A 252 -5.09 -6.62 -8.50
N ALA A 253 -6.14 -5.88 -8.86
CA ALA A 253 -7.49 -6.16 -8.40
C ALA A 253 -7.98 -7.54 -8.85
N GLU A 254 -7.76 -7.92 -10.11
CA GLU A 254 -8.09 -9.26 -10.63
C GLU A 254 -7.37 -10.37 -9.86
N ARG A 255 -6.10 -10.15 -9.48
CA ARG A 255 -5.31 -11.11 -8.71
C ARG A 255 -5.73 -11.23 -7.25
N VAL A 256 -6.16 -10.13 -6.63
CA VAL A 256 -6.77 -10.17 -5.30
C VAL A 256 -8.07 -10.99 -5.34
N GLY A 257 -8.75 -10.97 -6.48
CA GLY A 257 -9.97 -11.73 -6.74
C GLY A 257 -11.22 -10.91 -6.44
N GLU A 258 -12.36 -11.59 -6.36
CA GLU A 258 -13.61 -10.95 -5.97
C GLU A 258 -13.50 -10.44 -4.52
N LEU A 259 -13.40 -9.12 -4.41
CA LEU A 259 -13.69 -8.40 -3.18
C LEU A 259 -15.19 -8.45 -2.93
#